data_AF-K1UJS8-F1
#
_entry.id   AF-K1UJS8-F1
#
_cell.length_a   1.000
_cell.length_b   1.000
_cell.length_c   1.000
_cell.angle_alpha   90.00
_cell.angle_beta   90.00
_cell.angle_gamma   90.00
#
_symmetry.space_group_name_H-M   'P 1'
#
loop_
_entity.id
_entity.type
_entity.pdbx_description
1 polymer ?
#
loop_
_entity_poly.entity_id
_entity_poly.type
_entity_poly.pdbx_seq_one_letter_code
_entity_poly.pdbx_strand_id
1 'polypeptide(L)' 'MFDKLDGILERYDEIMEQLNDPNVVSDQNNFRKLMKEQSDLAPIVEAYKA' A
#
# COMPACT_ATOMS: atom_id res chain seq x y z
N MET A 1 -12.05 -4.81 15.63
CA MET A 1 -12.66 -4.37 14.34
C MET A 1 -11.93 -3.14 13.81
N PHE A 2 -11.63 -2.17 14.68
CA PHE A 2 -10.65 -1.12 14.41
C PHE A 2 -9.22 -1.66 14.18
N ASP A 3 -8.83 -2.74 14.87
CA ASP A 3 -7.51 -3.39 14.67
C ASP A 3 -7.26 -3.87 13.23
N LYS A 4 -8.34 -4.16 12.48
CA LYS A 4 -8.24 -4.52 11.06
C LYS A 4 -7.99 -3.31 10.17
N LEU A 5 -8.46 -2.13 10.58
CA LEU A 5 -8.25 -0.87 9.87
C LEU A 5 -6.83 -0.35 10.12
N ASP A 6 -6.31 -0.51 11.34
CA ASP A 6 -4.92 -0.19 11.65
C ASP A 6 -3.96 -1.10 10.86
N GLY A 7 -4.25 -2.40 10.74
CA GLY A 7 -3.48 -3.29 9.86
C GLY A 7 -3.55 -2.93 8.37
N ILE A 8 -4.66 -2.34 7.90
CA ILE A 8 -4.77 -1.83 6.53
C ILE A 8 -3.90 -0.57 6.34
N LEU A 9 -3.86 0.31 7.34
CA LEU A 9 -2.98 1.48 7.32
C LEU A 9 -1.50 1.09 7.31
N GLU A 10 -1.09 0.20 8.21
CA GLU A 10 0.28 -0.32 8.27
C GLU A 10 0.67 -0.91 6.91
N ARG A 11 -0.19 -1.75 6.33
CA ARG A 11 0.06 -2.33 5.01
C ARG A 11 0.18 -1.29 3.90
N TYR A 12 -0.69 -0.27 3.92
CA TYR A 12 -0.64 0.82 2.94
C TYR A 12 0.69 1.59 3.01
N ASP A 13 1.15 1.90 4.22
CA ASP A 13 2.41 2.61 4.44
C ASP A 13 3.62 1.73 4.06
N GLU A 14 3.60 0.43 4.36
CA GLU A 14 4.62 -0.54 3.90
C GLU A 14 4.73 -0.60 2.37
N ILE A 15 3.60 -0.59 1.66
CA ILE A 15 3.59 -0.61 0.19
C ILE A 15 4.20 0.68 -0.36
N MET A 16 3.86 1.83 0.23
CA MET A 16 4.46 3.11 -0.14
C MET A 16 5.98 3.11 0.07
N GLU A 17 6.48 2.55 1.17
CA GLU A 17 7.92 2.41 1.39
C GLU A 17 8.57 1.50 0.33
N GLN A 18 7.98 0.34 0.04
CA GLN A 18 8.48 -0.58 -0.99
C GLN A 18 8.50 0.06 -2.38
N LEU A 19 7.49 0.86 -2.74
CA LEU A 19 7.44 1.56 -4.03
C LEU A 19 8.55 2.62 -4.18
N ASN A 20 9.18 3.05 -3.08
CA ASN A 20 10.34 3.93 -3.10
C ASN A 20 11.68 3.17 -3.18
N ASP A 21 11.70 1.84 -3.00
CA ASP A 21 12.92 1.03 -3.13
C ASP A 21 13.31 0.89 -4.61
N PRO A 22 14.51 1.35 -5.02
CA PRO A 22 15.00 1.21 -6.40
C PRO A 22 15.01 -0.25 -6.91
N ASN A 23 15.22 -1.23 -6.02
CA ASN A 23 15.20 -2.65 -6.38
C ASN A 23 13.79 -3.07 -6.80
N VAL A 24 12.76 -2.61 -6.08
CA VAL A 24 11.36 -2.85 -6.40
C VAL A 24 10.97 -2.14 -7.69
N VAL A 25 11.37 -0.88 -7.86
CA VAL A 25 11.12 -0.11 -9.08
C VAL A 25 11.75 -0.79 -10.30
N SER A 26 12.91 -1.42 -10.14
CA SER A 26 13.59 -2.15 -11.21
C SER A 26 12.89 -3.47 -11.60
N ASP A 27 12.13 -4.09 -10.69
CA ASP A 27 11.28 -5.25 -10.96
C ASP A 27 9.86 -4.80 -11.34
N GLN A 28 9.61 -4.62 -12.64
CA GLN A 28 8.29 -4.20 -13.14
C GLN A 28 7.13 -5.10 -12.69
N ASN A 29 7.36 -6.40 -12.52
CA ASN A 29 6.28 -7.31 -12.13
C ASN A 29 5.91 -7.10 -10.67
N ASN A 30 6.91 -6.94 -9.80
CA ASN A 30 6.68 -6.62 -8.40
C ASN A 30 6.06 -5.21 -8.24
N PHE A 31 6.63 -4.22 -8.91
CA PHE A 31 6.14 -2.83 -8.89
C PHE A 31 4.65 -2.73 -9.29
N ARG A 32 4.24 -3.40 -10.37
CA ARG A 32 2.82 -3.41 -10.80
C ARG A 32 1.89 -4.03 -9.77
N LYS A 33 2.33 -5.09 -9.07
CA LYS A 33 1.52 -5.72 -8.01
C LYS A 33 1.32 -4.76 -6.84
N LEU A 34 2.40 -4.12 -6.39
CA LEU A 34 2.36 -3.15 -5.29
C LEU A 34 1.53 -1.91 -5.63
N MET A 35 1.66 -1.37 -6.84
CA MET A 35 0.82 -0.25 -7.31
C MET A 35 -0.67 -0.61 -7.33
N LYS A 36 -1.01 -1.85 -7.73
CA LYS A 36 -2.40 -2.31 -7.71
C LYS A 36 -2.91 -2.44 -6.27
N GLU A 37 -2.13 -3.06 -5.40
CA GLU A 37 -2.48 -3.23 -3.99
C GLU A 37 -2.66 -1.87 -3.29
N GLN A 38 -1.76 -0.90 -3.53
CA GLN A 38 -1.89 0.47 -3.04
C GLN A 38 -3.20 1.12 -3.52
N SER A 39 -3.53 0.99 -4.81
CA SER A 39 -4.77 1.54 -5.37
C SER A 39 -6.03 0.90 -4.80
N ASP A 40 -5.99 -0.39 -4.49
CA ASP A 40 -7.13 -1.11 -3.90
C ASP A 40 -7.35 -0.69 -2.43
N LEU A 41 -6.27 -0.36 -1.70
CA LEU A 41 -6.32 0.06 -0.30
C LEU A 41 -6.57 1.56 -0.10
N ALA A 42 -6.14 2.42 -1.04
CA ALA A 42 -6.28 3.87 -0.98
C ALA A 42 -7.68 4.37 -0.57
N PRO A 43 -8.80 3.93 -1.19
CA PRO A 43 -10.13 4.42 -0.81
C PRO A 43 -10.54 4.04 0.61
N ILE A 44 -10.03 2.93 1.14
CA ILE A 44 -10.30 2.48 2.52
C ILE A 44 -9.54 3.37 3.51
N VAL A 45 -8.27 3.65 3.21
CA VAL A 45 -7.40 4.51 4.02
C VAL A 45 -7.92 5.94 4.04
N GLU A 46 -8.33 6.47 2.88
CA GLU A 46 -8.92 7.81 2.77
C GLU A 46 -10.21 7.93 3.59
N ALA A 47 -11.09 6.93 3.52
CA ALA A 47 -12.32 6.91 4.31
C ALA A 47 -12.07 6.80 5.83
N TYR A 48 -10.98 6.16 6.25
CA TYR A 48 -10.62 6.04 7.66
C TYR A 48 -9.95 7.30 8.23
N LYS A 49 -9.18 8.02 7.40
CA LYS A 49 -8.47 9.25 7.80
C LYS A 49 -9.33 10.53 7.73
N ALA A 50 -10.50 10.46 7.10
CA ALA A 50 -11.46 11.57 6.96
C ALA A 50 -12.23 11.84 8.26
#